data_AF-A0A7C5HG78-F1
#
_entry.id   AF-A0A7C5HG78-F1
#
_cell.length_a   1.000
_cell.length_b   1.000
_cell.length_c   1.000
_cell.angle_alpha   90.00
_cell.angle_beta   90.00
_cell.angle_gamma   90.00
#
_symmetry.space_group_name_H-M   'P 1'
#
loop_
_entity.id
_entity.type
_entity.pdbx_description
1 polymer ?
#
loop_
_entity_poly.entity_id
_entity_poly.type
_entity_poly.pdbx_seq_one_letter_code
_entity_poly.pdbx_strand_id
1 'polypeptide(L)'
;MKEGDVIVARCLDFTVSSHGDDEKDALKSLAEAVKEYIISAVENDAIDTIFDPAHDRYWRIYNESEAKQAISSLKNFIRKSFKTVSNEKIFQSIADIKYAQAFVAFA
;
A
#
# COMPACT_ATOMS: atom_id res chain seq x y z
N MET A 1 3.53 -4.94 12.15
CA MET A 1 2.57 -4.25 13.06
C MET A 1 3.05 -4.42 14.49
N LYS A 2 2.80 -3.45 15.38
CA LYS A 2 3.23 -3.58 16.77
C LYS A 2 2.21 -4.39 17.58
N GLU A 3 2.66 -5.43 18.26
CA GLU A 3 1.86 -6.22 19.19
C GLU A 3 2.61 -6.31 20.52
N GLY A 4 2.14 -5.56 21.53
CA GLY A 4 2.91 -5.34 22.75
C GLY A 4 4.21 -4.58 22.46
N ASP A 5 5.34 -5.17 22.84
CA ASP A 5 6.67 -4.56 22.67
C ASP A 5 7.40 -5.00 21.40
N VAL A 6 6.84 -5.92 20.62
CA VAL A 6 7.49 -6.46 19.41
C VAL A 6 6.79 -6.00 18.13
N ILE A 7 7.54 -6.00 17.03
CA ILE A 7 7.01 -5.83 15.69
C ILE A 7 6.74 -7.21 15.09
N VAL A 8 5.49 -7.46 14.72
CA VAL A 8 5.04 -8.69 14.05
C VAL A 8 4.96 -8.49 12.55
N ALA A 9 5.60 -9.38 11.79
CA ALA A 9 5.51 -9.48 10.35
C ALA A 9 4.69 -10.72 9.96
N ARG A 10 3.82 -10.60 8.95
CA ARG A 10 2.96 -11.70 8.49
C ARG A 10 3.06 -11.83 6.97
N CYS A 11 3.19 -13.06 6.49
CA CYS A 11 3.00 -13.37 5.07
C CYS A 11 1.49 -13.32 4.77
N LEU A 12 1.11 -12.87 3.58
CA LEU A 12 -0.30 -12.85 3.15
C LEU A 12 -0.68 -14.11 2.36
N ASP A 13 0.30 -14.79 1.79
CA ASP A 13 0.13 -15.98 0.94
C ASP A 13 0.23 -17.29 1.75
N PHE A 14 0.83 -17.25 2.94
CA PHE A 14 1.02 -18.37 3.84
C PHE A 14 0.58 -18.00 5.26
N THR A 15 0.12 -18.96 6.06
CA THR A 15 -0.17 -18.80 7.50
C THR A 15 1.10 -18.72 8.35
N VAL A 16 2.10 -17.99 7.87
CA VAL A 16 3.40 -17.82 8.50
C VAL A 16 3.52 -16.38 9.00
N SER A 17 3.94 -16.25 10.26
CA SER A 17 4.25 -14.96 10.88
C SER A 17 5.49 -15.07 11.75
N SER A 18 6.17 -13.95 11.95
CA SER A 18 7.32 -13.82 12.83
C SER A 18 7.25 -12.51 13.60
N HIS A 19 8.22 -12.29 14.49
CA HIS A 19 8.38 -11.04 15.21
C HIS A 19 9.85 -10.61 15.26
N GLY A 20 10.08 -9.35 15.62
CA GLY A 20 11.40 -8.79 15.86
C GLY A 20 11.31 -7.48 16.65
N ASP A 21 12.46 -6.99 17.10
CA ASP A 21 12.54 -5.75 17.89
C ASP A 21 12.25 -4.50 17.03
N ASP A 22 12.54 -4.61 15.73
CA ASP A 22 12.24 -3.60 14.72
C ASP A 22 11.68 -4.24 13.43
N GLU A 23 11.28 -3.40 12.48
CA GLU A 23 10.70 -3.87 11.21
C GLU A 23 11.67 -4.74 10.40
N LYS A 24 12.96 -4.41 10.41
CA LYS A 24 13.97 -5.13 9.63
C LYS A 24 14.21 -6.51 10.23
N ASP A 25 14.29 -6.59 11.55
CA ASP A 25 14.45 -7.84 12.28
C ASP A 25 13.23 -8.75 12.11
N ALA A 26 12.02 -8.19 12.25
CA ALA A 26 10.79 -8.94 12.03
C ALA A 26 10.69 -9.49 10.58
N LEU A 27 11.04 -8.68 9.58
CA LEU A 27 11.05 -9.12 8.17
C LEU A 27 12.11 -10.18 7.89
N LYS A 28 13.30 -10.06 8.47
CA LYS A 28 14.35 -11.08 8.34
C LYS A 28 13.89 -12.40 8.96
N SER A 29 13.34 -12.35 10.16
CA SER A 29 12.77 -13.51 10.84
C SER A 29 11.62 -14.13 10.03
N LEU A 30 10.79 -13.31 9.37
CA LEU A 30 9.70 -13.80 8.51
C LEU A 30 10.26 -14.54 7.30
N ALA A 31 11.29 -13.98 6.66
CA ALA A 31 11.91 -14.59 5.48
C ALA A 31 12.52 -15.97 5.80
N GLU A 32 13.16 -16.10 6.96
CA GLU A 32 13.67 -17.38 7.45
C GLU A 32 12.51 -18.37 7.70
N ALA A 33 11.44 -17.93 8.36
CA ALA A 33 10.27 -18.78 8.62
C ALA A 33 9.57 -19.25 7.33
N VAL A 34 9.39 -18.36 6.35
CA VAL A 34 8.80 -18.71 5.03
C VAL A 34 9.70 -19.69 4.28
N LYS A 35 11.02 -19.51 4.34
CA LYS A 35 11.98 -20.44 3.73
C LYS A 35 11.82 -21.85 4.32
N GLU A 36 11.81 -21.97 5.65
CA GLU A 36 11.65 -23.26 6.32
C GLU A 36 10.28 -23.89 6.01
N TYR A 37 9.23 -23.08 5.94
CA TYR A 37 7.90 -23.53 5.53
C TYR A 37 7.90 -24.14 4.11
N ILE A 38 8.55 -23.48 3.16
CA ILE A 38 8.69 -23.98 1.78
C ILE A 38 9.54 -25.25 1.72
N ILE A 39 10.66 -25.30 2.44
CA ILE A 39 11.51 -26.50 2.50
C ILE A 39 10.70 -27.67 3.05
N SER A 40 9.96 -27.48 4.14
CA SER A 40 9.13 -28.52 4.73
C SER A 40 8.06 -29.02 3.75
N ALA A 41 7.42 -28.13 2.98
CA ALA A 41 6.45 -28.54 1.98
C ALA A 41 7.08 -29.37 0.84
N VAL A 42 8.29 -29.03 0.41
CA VAL A 42 9.05 -29.82 -0.59
C VAL A 42 9.40 -31.20 -0.03
N GLU A 43 9.91 -31.27 1.21
CA GLU A 43 10.30 -32.52 1.85
C GLU A 43 9.12 -33.49 2.04
N ASN A 44 7.91 -32.96 2.16
CA ASN A 44 6.68 -33.73 2.37
C ASN A 44 5.84 -33.91 1.09
N ASP A 45 6.34 -33.55 -0.10
CA ASP A 45 5.61 -33.61 -1.37
C ASP A 45 4.24 -32.88 -1.32
N ALA A 46 4.20 -31.78 -0.57
CA ALA A 46 2.98 -31.03 -0.24
C ALA A 46 2.86 -29.69 -0.99
N ILE A 47 3.64 -29.51 -2.06
CA ILE A 47 3.70 -28.25 -2.83
C ILE A 47 2.33 -27.81 -3.36
N ASP A 48 1.49 -28.75 -3.78
CA ASP A 48 0.15 -28.44 -4.29
C ASP A 48 -0.82 -27.89 -3.22
N THR A 49 -0.45 -28.05 -1.95
CA THR A 49 -1.27 -27.63 -0.79
C THR A 49 -0.63 -26.52 0.04
N ILE A 50 0.52 -26.00 -0.39
CA ILE A 50 1.31 -25.02 0.38
C ILE A 50 0.66 -23.64 0.46
N PHE A 51 -0.21 -23.30 -0.50
CA PHE A 51 -0.88 -22.01 -0.51
C PHE A 51 -2.03 -22.00 0.51
N ASP A 52 -1.78 -21.33 1.63
CA ASP A 52 -2.73 -21.16 2.72
C ASP A 52 -2.79 -19.67 3.10
N PRO A 53 -3.61 -18.88 2.39
CA PRO A 53 -3.59 -17.44 2.51
C PRO A 53 -4.00 -16.98 3.91
N ALA A 54 -3.36 -15.91 4.37
CA ALA A 54 -3.65 -15.36 5.68
C ALA A 54 -5.07 -14.80 5.73
N HIS A 55 -5.67 -14.79 6.92
CA HIS A 55 -7.02 -14.30 7.15
C HIS A 55 -7.23 -12.89 6.56
N ASP A 56 -8.34 -12.68 5.84
CA ASP A 56 -8.78 -11.44 5.17
C ASP A 56 -8.59 -10.13 5.96
N ARG A 57 -8.60 -10.21 7.30
CA ARG A 57 -8.29 -9.06 8.15
C ARG A 57 -6.95 -8.43 7.79
N TYR A 58 -5.93 -9.24 7.51
CA TYR A 58 -4.59 -8.77 7.18
C TYR A 58 -4.52 -8.14 5.79
N TRP A 59 -5.22 -8.72 4.81
CA TRP A 59 -5.43 -8.12 3.49
C TRP A 59 -6.08 -6.75 3.58
N ARG A 60 -7.11 -6.59 4.43
CA ARG A 60 -7.75 -5.29 4.64
C ARG A 60 -6.79 -4.25 5.22
N ILE A 61 -5.95 -4.64 6.18
CA ILE A 61 -4.93 -3.75 6.77
C ILE A 61 -3.90 -3.32 5.72
N TYR A 62 -3.42 -4.28 4.91
CA TYR A 62 -2.50 -4.00 3.82
C TYR A 62 -3.11 -3.02 2.80
N ASN A 63 -4.31 -3.32 2.29
CA ASN A 63 -5.00 -2.50 1.31
C ASN A 63 -5.26 -1.07 1.82
N GLU A 64 -5.62 -0.92 3.10
CA GLU A 64 -5.79 0.39 3.72
C GLU A 64 -4.48 1.18 3.77
N SER A 65 -3.36 0.52 4.09
CA SER A 65 -2.03 1.13 4.08
C SER A 65 -1.62 1.60 2.68
N GLU A 66 -1.80 0.74 1.68
CA GLU A 66 -1.49 1.06 0.28
C GLU A 66 -2.33 2.22 -0.23
N ALA A 67 -3.63 2.24 0.06
CA ALA A 67 -4.51 3.34 -0.31
C ALA A 67 -4.07 4.67 0.32
N LYS A 68 -3.68 4.66 1.61
CA LYS A 68 -3.16 5.85 2.30
C LYS A 68 -1.86 6.35 1.66
N GLN A 69 -0.93 5.45 1.34
CA GLN A 69 0.32 5.79 0.67
C GLN A 69 0.09 6.38 -0.73
N ALA A 70 -0.82 5.79 -1.51
CA ALA A 70 -1.20 6.27 -2.83
C ALA A 70 -1.82 7.69 -2.76
N ILE A 71 -2.75 7.92 -1.83
CA ILE A 71 -3.36 9.24 -1.62
C ILE A 71 -2.32 10.27 -1.21
N SER A 72 -1.40 9.92 -0.30
CA SER A 72 -0.32 10.81 0.13
C SER A 72 0.59 11.21 -1.04
N SER A 73 0.98 10.23 -1.87
CA SER A 73 1.77 10.44 -3.07
C SER A 73 1.06 11.34 -4.08
N LEU A 74 -0.23 11.09 -4.33
CA LEU A 74 -1.06 11.92 -5.20
C LEU A 74 -1.15 13.36 -4.69
N LYS A 75 -1.39 13.56 -3.39
CA LYS A 75 -1.44 14.89 -2.77
C LYS A 75 -0.14 15.66 -2.95
N ASN A 76 1.00 14.98 -2.77
CA ASN A 76 2.32 15.58 -2.98
C ASN A 76 2.56 15.94 -4.44
N PHE A 77 2.17 15.07 -5.38
CA PHE A 77 2.25 15.33 -6.82
C PHE A 77 1.42 16.54 -7.21
N ILE A 78 0.14 16.58 -6.81
CA ILE A 78 -0.76 17.72 -7.04
C ILE A 78 -0.14 19.01 -6.50
N ARG A 79 0.32 19.01 -5.25
CA ARG A 79 0.94 20.19 -4.63
C ARG A 79 2.18 20.66 -5.39
N LYS A 80 3.00 19.75 -5.89
CA LYS A 80 4.17 20.08 -6.71
C LYS A 80 3.75 20.70 -8.03
N SER A 81 2.77 20.11 -8.72
CA SER A 81 2.25 20.63 -9.99
C SER A 81 1.71 22.06 -9.81
N PHE A 82 0.89 22.31 -8.80
CA PHE A 82 0.36 23.66 -8.52
C PHE A 82 1.40 24.68 -8.06
N LYS A 83 2.53 24.26 -7.48
CA LYS A 83 3.68 25.15 -7.19
C LYS A 83 4.49 25.49 -8.45
N THR A 84 4.44 24.64 -9.47
CA THR A 84 5.24 24.77 -10.70
C THR A 84 4.48 25.58 -11.76
N VAL A 85 3.16 25.64 -11.66
CA VAL A 85 2.31 26.52 -12.49
C VAL A 85 2.26 27.91 -11.84
N SER A 86 2.58 28.98 -12.60
CA SER A 86 2.42 30.34 -12.09
C SER A 86 0.96 30.63 -11.77
N ASN A 87 0.70 31.37 -10.69
CA ASN A 87 -0.67 31.71 -10.29
C ASN A 87 -1.46 32.35 -11.44
N GLU A 88 -0.81 33.11 -12.33
CA GLU A 88 -1.50 33.71 -13.49
C GLU A 88 -2.14 32.66 -14.42
N LYS A 89 -1.46 31.54 -14.70
CA LYS A 89 -2.00 30.48 -15.57
C LYS A 89 -3.16 29.72 -14.93
N ILE A 90 -3.17 29.60 -13.59
CA ILE A 90 -4.27 28.97 -12.84
C ILE A 90 -5.50 29.89 -12.85
N PHE A 91 -5.32 31.19 -12.56
CA PHE A 91 -6.42 32.15 -12.59
C PHE A 91 -7.01 32.32 -14.00
N GLN A 92 -6.17 32.33 -15.03
CA GLN A 92 -6.63 32.36 -16.42
C GLN A 92 -7.46 31.12 -16.75
N SER A 93 -6.98 29.92 -16.41
CA SER A 93 -7.70 28.66 -16.68
C SER A 93 -9.04 28.58 -15.90
N ILE A 94 -9.09 29.09 -14.66
CA ILE A 94 -10.33 29.16 -13.87
C ILE A 94 -11.32 30.16 -14.47
N ALA A 95 -10.83 31.30 -14.97
CA ALA A 95 -11.67 32.27 -15.68
C ALA A 95 -12.24 31.66 -16.97
N ASP A 96 -11.42 30.96 -17.74
CA ASP A 96 -11.82 30.30 -18.99
C ASP A 96 -12.88 29.20 -18.75
N ILE A 97 -12.77 28.43 -17.66
CA ILE A 97 -13.79 27.44 -17.26
C ILE A 97 -15.12 28.11 -16.90
N LYS A 98 -15.09 29.25 -16.19
CA LYS A 98 -16.32 30.00 -15.84
C LYS A 98 -17.00 30.61 -17.07
N TYR A 99 -16.21 31.15 -18.00
CA TYR A 99 -16.75 31.67 -19.26
C TYR A 99 -17.34 30.56 -20.13
N ALA A 100 -16.69 29.39 -20.21
CA ALA A 100 -17.22 28.25 -20.93
C ALA A 100 -18.57 27.75 -20.36
N GLN A 101 -18.72 27.71 -19.04
CA GLN A 101 -20.00 27.35 -18.39
C GLN A 101 -21.09 28.40 -18.62
N ALA A 102 -20.75 29.70 -18.63
CA ALA A 102 -21.70 30.76 -18.95
C ALA A 102 -22.16 30.71 -20.41
N PHE A 103 -21.27 30.35 -21.34
CA PHE A 103 -21.61 30.24 -22.77
C PHE A 103 -22.59 29.08 -23.05
N VAL A 104 -22.50 27.98 -22.30
CA VAL A 104 -23.45 26.85 -22.40
C VAL A 104 -24.83 27.21 -21.83
N ALA A 105 -24.91 28.18 -20.91
CA ALA A 105 -26.17 28.59 -20.29
C ALA A 105 -26.99 29.60 -21.13
N PHE A 106 -26.44 30.14 -22.22
CA PHE A 106 -27.08 31.15 -23.07
C PHE A 106 -27.29 30.72 -24.54
N ALA A 107 -27.14 29.44 -24.86
CA ALA A 107 -27.39 28.87 -26.19
C ALA A 107 -28.70 28.09 -26.27
#